data_AF-A0A392W9D2-F1
#
_entry.id   AF-A0A392W9D2-F1
#
_cell.length_a   1.000
_cell.length_b   1.000
_cell.length_c   1.000
_cell.angle_alpha   90.00
_cell.angle_beta   90.00
_cell.angle_gamma   90.00
#
_symmetry.space_group_name_H-M   'P 1'
#
loop_
_entity.id
_entity.type
_entity.pdbx_description
1 polymer ?
#
loop_
_entity_poly.entity_id
_entity_poly.type
_entity_poly.pdbx_seq_one_letter_code
_entity_poly.pdbx_strand_id
1 'polypeptide(L)' 'MNRLEISCDLRDTIVQAQMNDPELQRRIGNPEFSIATDGAILYNGRLCVPNDVELKRLV' A
#
# COMPACT_ATOMS: atom_id res chain seq x y z
N MET A 1 20.86 -20.54 12.12
CA MET A 1 21.15 -20.31 10.68
C MET A 1 20.06 -19.39 10.18
N ASN A 2 20.36 -18.12 9.91
CA ASN A 2 19.34 -17.14 9.50
C ASN A 2 19.06 -17.35 8.01
N ARG A 3 17.92 -17.98 7.70
CA ARG A 3 17.45 -18.16 6.32
C ARG A 3 16.84 -16.83 5.88
N LEU A 4 17.54 -16.13 5.00
CA LEU A 4 16.96 -14.98 4.30
C LEU A 4 15.93 -15.52 3.30
N GLU A 5 14.67 -15.15 3.51
CA GLU A 5 13.57 -15.45 2.60
C GLU A 5 13.22 -14.20 1.82
N ILE A 6 13.08 -14.34 0.51
CA ILE A 6 12.55 -13.28 -0.35
C ILE A 6 11.06 -13.57 -0.49
N SER A 7 10.24 -12.68 0.05
CA SER A 7 8.80 -12.70 -0.16
C SER A 7 8.42 -11.62 -1.17
N CYS A 8 7.53 -11.97 -2.12
CA CYS A 8 7.02 -11.05 -3.14
C CYS A 8 5.68 -10.41 -2.71
N ASP A 9 5.41 -10.37 -1.41
CA ASP A 9 4.13 -10.00 -0.80
C ASP A 9 4.07 -8.54 -0.34
N LEU A 10 5.16 -7.76 -0.46
CA LEU A 10 5.20 -6.39 0.04
C LEU A 10 4.08 -5.54 -0.57
N ARG A 11 3.84 -5.69 -1.89
CA ARG A 11 2.80 -4.94 -2.58
C ARG A 11 1.42 -5.33 -2.09
N ASP A 12 1.15 -6.62 -1.94
CA ASP A 12 -0.12 -7.13 -1.40
C ASP A 12 -0.34 -6.65 0.03
N THR A 13 0.71 -6.63 0.85
CA THR A 13 0.69 -6.12 2.22
C THR A 13 0.35 -4.64 2.26
N ILE A 14 0.93 -3.84 1.36
CA ILE A 14 0.59 -2.42 1.21
C ILE A 14 -0.87 -2.27 0.78
N VAL A 15 -1.36 -3.06 -0.19
CA VAL A 15 -2.76 -3.02 -0.63
C VAL A 15 -3.72 -3.33 0.52
N GLN A 16 -3.42 -4.34 1.35
CA GLN A 16 -4.21 -4.64 2.54
C GLN A 16 -4.20 -3.48 3.55
N ALA A 17 -3.04 -2.85 3.78
CA ALA A 17 -2.95 -1.69 4.65
C ALA A 17 -3.76 -0.50 4.10
N GLN A 18 -3.74 -0.26 2.78
CA GLN A 18 -4.52 0.80 2.14
C GLN A 18 -6.03 0.60 2.29
N MET A 19 -6.52 -0.64 2.18
CA MET A 19 -7.93 -0.98 2.41
C MET A 19 -8.39 -0.63 3.82
N ASN A 20 -7.47 -0.73 4.79
CA ASN A 20 -7.74 -0.48 6.20
C ASN A 20 -7.46 0.97 6.64
N ASP A 21 -6.96 1.85 5.74
CA ASP A 21 -6.71 3.27 6.03
C ASP A 21 -7.94 4.13 5.67
N PRO A 22 -8.77 4.53 6.66
CA PRO A 22 -10.02 5.25 6.39
C PRO A 22 -9.78 6.65 5.80
N GLU A 23 -8.64 7.28 6.08
CA GLU A 23 -8.32 8.60 5.53
C GLU A 23 -7.94 8.48 4.06
N LEU A 24 -7.16 7.44 3.71
CA LEU A 24 -6.84 7.15 2.31
C LEU A 24 -8.10 6.76 1.52
N GLN A 25 -8.97 5.92 2.08
CA GLN A 25 -10.24 5.53 1.45
C GLN A 25 -11.13 6.74 1.13
N ARG A 26 -11.16 7.76 2.00
CA ARG A 26 -11.94 9.00 1.76
C ARG A 26 -11.39 9.88 0.63
N ARG A 27 -10.13 9.69 0.24
CA ARG A 27 -9.49 10.46 -0.84
C ARG A 27 -9.74 9.84 -2.21
N ILE A 28 -10.25 8.61 -2.26
CA ILE A 28 -10.68 7.95 -3.49
C ILE A 28 -11.83 8.77 -4.08
N GLY A 29 -11.64 9.24 -5.31
CA GLY A 29 -12.56 10.15 -6.00
C GLY A 29 -11.95 11.51 -6.33
N ASN A 30 -10.86 11.89 -5.65
CA ASN A 30 -10.03 13.02 -6.09
C ASN A 30 -9.28 12.66 -7.38
N PRO A 31 -9.14 13.60 -8.34
CA PRO A 31 -8.57 13.32 -9.66
C PRO A 31 -7.09 12.90 -9.64
N GLU A 32 -6.37 13.25 -8.58
CA GLU A 32 -4.97 12.87 -8.37
C GLU A 32 -4.81 11.38 -7.99
N PHE A 33 -5.91 10.74 -7.55
CA PHE A 33 -5.92 9.37 -7.08
C PHE A 33 -6.46 8.43 -8.15
N SER A 34 -5.86 7.24 -8.23
CA SER A 34 -6.31 6.17 -9.11
C SER A 34 -6.18 4.82 -8.42
N ILE A 35 -6.93 3.83 -8.91
CA ILE A 35 -6.89 2.45 -8.41
C ILE A 35 -6.27 1.59 -9.52
N ALA A 36 -5.19 0.89 -9.20
CA ALA A 36 -4.54 -0.05 -10.10
C ALA A 36 -5.34 -1.37 -10.21
N THR A 37 -4.96 -2.24 -11.14
CA THR A 37 -5.67 -3.51 -11.41
C THR A 37 -5.69 -4.48 -10.23
N ASP A 38 -4.72 -4.37 -9.33
CA ASP A 38 -4.59 -5.15 -8.10
C ASP A 38 -5.26 -4.49 -6.89
N GLY A 39 -6.00 -3.39 -7.11
CA GLY A 39 -6.66 -2.63 -6.05
C GLY A 39 -5.75 -1.63 -5.34
N ALA A 40 -4.48 -1.49 -5.75
CA ALA A 40 -3.58 -0.54 -5.14
C ALA A 40 -4.00 0.90 -5.42
N ILE A 41 -4.06 1.71 -4.36
CA ILE A 41 -4.31 3.15 -4.46
C ILE A 41 -3.01 3.85 -4.84
N LEU A 42 -3.08 4.64 -5.90
CA LEU A 42 -1.99 5.44 -6.42
C LEU A 42 -2.31 6.93 -6.28
N TYR A 43 -1.31 7.74 -5.95
CA TYR A 43 -1.33 9.19 -6.04
C TYR A 43 -0.39 9.63 -7.15
N ASN A 44 -0.91 10.22 -8.22
CA ASN A 44 -0.16 10.59 -9.42
C ASN A 44 0.74 9.44 -9.93
N GLY A 45 0.18 8.23 -9.98
CA GLY A 45 0.87 7.02 -10.43
C GLY A 45 1.84 6.39 -9.42
N ARG A 46 2.01 6.97 -8.22
CA ARG A 46 2.89 6.44 -7.16
C ARG A 46 2.10 5.70 -6.11
N LEU A 47 2.60 4.56 -5.64
CA LEU A 47 1.94 3.75 -4.63
C LEU A 47 1.79 4.52 -3.30
N CYS A 48 0.55 4.66 -2.82
CA CYS A 48 0.31 5.22 -1.49
C CYS A 48 0.73 4.22 -0.42
N VAL A 49 1.75 4.51 0.38
CA VAL A 49 2.12 3.66 1.51
C VAL A 49 1.51 4.28 2.77
N PRO A 50 0.52 3.64 3.43
CA PRO A 50 -0.05 4.13 4.68
C PRO A 50 1.05 4.34 5.73
N ASN A 51 0.83 5.30 6.63
CA ASN A 51 1.75 5.57 7.73
C ASN A 51 1.55 4.56 8.88
N ASP A 52 1.71 3.27 8.56
CA ASP A 52 1.67 2.16 9.51
C ASP A 52 3.11 1.84 9.94
N VAL A 53 3.34 1.80 11.26
CA VAL A 53 4.67 1.60 11.85
C VAL A 53 5.20 0.19 11.57
N GLU A 54 4.34 -0.81 11.51
CA GLU A 54 4.73 -2.20 11.21
C GLU A 54 5.02 -2.34 9.71
N LEU A 55 4.20 -1.72 8.85
CA LEU A 55 4.47 -1.69 7.41
C LEU A 55 5.81 -1.01 7.08
N LYS A 56 6.12 0.09 7.78
CA LYS A 56 7.40 0.80 7.63
C LYS A 56 8.61 -0.01 8.05
N ARG A 57 8.46 -1.04 8.88
CA ARG A 57 9.57 -1.93 9.27
C ARG A 57 9.91 -2.95 8.19
N LEU A 58 9.03 -3.13 7.21
CA LEU A 58 9.20 -4.07 6.11
C LEU A 58 9.92 -3.46 4.90
N VAL A 59 10.19 -2.15 4.90
CA VAL A 59 10.74 -1.38 3.76
C VAL A 59 11.94 -0.52 4.12
#